data_AF-A0A7S2EK27-F1
#
_entry.id   AF-A0A7S2EK27-F1
#
_cell.length_a   1.000
_cell.length_b   1.000
_cell.length_c   1.000
_cell.angle_alpha   90.00
_cell.angle_beta   90.00
_cell.angle_gamma   90.00
#
_symmetry.space_group_name_H-M   'P 1'
#
loop_
_entity.id
_entity.type
_entity.pdbx_description
1 polymer ?
#
loop_
_entity_poly.entity_id
_entity_poly.type
_entity_poly.pdbx_seq_one_letter_code
_entity_poly.pdbx_strand_id
1 'polypeptide(L)'
;MTQPSEHEDDNEEEEEECIEEHAIYAIGDLHGDVKCAIQWVQRTKLIENLHHHHNETTAWKWKDPTSKIIFVGDYIDKGPTSRQTVEFVKLLTDTFPDNVIAIMGNHEMELLKDRDEEHRSPHFYYQLPYATVHPGEYLHYISSSNDDQGDDTITTDDETDDEEKLTDEIIIDLLYNASIEVYGKGAYKSTIFAPSVPPTLPSHTKSIIDYVYPSSYRPIVAAKLASYQRSYLNAYRSNTSLGAWMESRPILYVAEEHGTLFVHGGISKTVSTYFKYNHVDVDSINTKFQLHAKEDTISEFMETTIEGRIADDVVFYRGNHLDHGGSCEQLMTVLDNLGVERIAVGHTPSWDVRVHCDGRFLALDSMLGRWIRGSGNNYCPMEKEVEGKDGNDDDDDQLTLSEPRSSLNGRYQCERINHKCQGQIVRIRDKGQVVEVIV
;
A
#
# COMPACT_ATOMS: atom_id res chain seq x y z
N MET A 1 73.92 -29.63 -29.70
CA MET A 1 72.62 -29.07 -30.12
C MET A 1 71.55 -29.96 -29.53
N THR A 2 71.08 -29.56 -28.35
CA THR A 2 70.00 -30.20 -27.60
C THR A 2 68.71 -29.49 -27.97
N GLN A 3 67.73 -30.22 -28.51
CA GLN A 3 66.34 -29.77 -28.57
C GLN A 3 65.52 -30.68 -27.64
N PRO A 4 64.84 -30.10 -26.63
CA PRO A 4 63.96 -30.81 -25.73
C PRO A 4 62.48 -30.70 -26.13
N SER A 5 61.73 -31.72 -25.71
CA SER A 5 60.33 -31.82 -25.30
C SER A 5 59.28 -30.87 -25.87
N GLU A 6 58.27 -31.48 -26.49
CA GLU A 6 56.92 -30.95 -26.70
C GLU A 6 56.22 -30.69 -25.36
N HIS A 7 55.72 -29.47 -25.20
CA HIS A 7 54.69 -29.07 -24.25
C HIS A 7 53.88 -27.93 -24.91
N GLU A 8 52.57 -27.92 -24.61
CA GLU A 8 51.57 -26.85 -24.81
C GLU A 8 51.04 -26.72 -26.27
N ASP A 9 49.74 -26.67 -26.55
CA ASP A 9 48.61 -26.13 -25.76
C ASP A 9 47.38 -27.05 -25.87
N ASP A 10 46.86 -27.46 -24.71
CA ASP A 10 45.44 -27.81 -24.57
C ASP A 10 44.68 -26.47 -24.54
N ASN A 11 43.89 -26.21 -25.59
CA ASN A 11 42.86 -25.17 -25.55
C ASN A 11 41.79 -25.62 -24.54
N GLU A 12 41.98 -25.27 -23.27
CA GLU A 12 40.85 -25.07 -22.37
C GLU A 12 40.09 -23.85 -22.90
N GLU A 13 38.97 -24.11 -23.58
CA GLU A 13 37.92 -23.12 -23.79
C GLU A 13 37.55 -22.59 -22.40
N GLU A 14 38.02 -21.38 -22.08
CA GLU A 14 37.45 -20.57 -21.01
C GLU A 14 35.97 -20.43 -21.34
N GLU A 15 35.14 -21.26 -20.71
CA GLU A 15 33.73 -20.98 -20.52
C GLU A 15 33.69 -19.60 -19.87
N GLU A 16 33.39 -18.57 -20.67
CA GLU A 16 32.88 -17.30 -20.16
C GLU A 16 31.65 -17.65 -19.33
N GLU A 17 31.89 -17.81 -18.03
CA GLU A 17 30.88 -17.91 -17.00
C GLU A 17 29.98 -16.69 -17.17
N CYS A 18 28.83 -16.91 -17.80
CA CYS A 18 27.83 -15.89 -18.03
C CYS A 18 27.46 -15.35 -16.65
N ILE A 19 27.88 -14.12 -16.34
CA ILE A 19 27.49 -13.42 -15.12
C ILE A 19 25.96 -13.41 -15.09
N GLU A 20 25.37 -14.30 -14.28
CA GLU A 20 23.93 -14.42 -14.09
C GLU A 20 23.42 -13.10 -13.50
N GLU A 21 22.72 -12.29 -14.30
CA GLU A 21 22.39 -10.90 -13.93
C GLU A 21 21.50 -10.78 -12.68
N HIS A 22 22.12 -10.51 -11.54
CA HIS A 22 21.50 -10.14 -10.27
C HIS A 22 20.61 -8.90 -10.43
N ALA A 23 19.28 -9.06 -10.44
CA ALA A 23 18.36 -7.94 -10.63
C ALA A 23 17.42 -7.71 -9.44
N ILE A 24 17.18 -6.44 -9.13
CA ILE A 24 16.12 -6.03 -8.21
C ILE A 24 14.93 -5.52 -9.00
N TYR A 25 13.75 -6.08 -8.73
CA TYR A 25 12.48 -5.57 -9.21
C TYR A 25 11.80 -4.81 -8.08
N ALA A 26 11.78 -3.48 -8.17
CA ALA A 26 11.18 -2.65 -7.14
C ALA A 26 9.75 -2.26 -7.51
N ILE A 27 8.80 -2.61 -6.64
CA ILE A 27 7.37 -2.40 -6.80
C ILE A 27 6.94 -1.30 -5.84
N GLY A 28 6.38 -0.23 -6.41
CA GLY A 28 5.83 0.94 -5.71
C GLY A 28 4.55 0.66 -4.93
N ASP A 29 3.90 1.76 -4.55
CA ASP A 29 2.73 1.85 -3.71
C ASP A 29 1.52 1.13 -4.34
N LEU A 30 0.98 0.13 -3.65
CA LEU A 30 -0.06 -0.77 -4.16
C LEU A 30 -1.46 -0.30 -3.80
N HIS A 31 -1.61 0.39 -2.66
CA HIS A 31 -2.83 1.04 -2.21
C HIS A 31 -4.08 0.18 -2.38
N GLY A 32 -4.09 -0.97 -1.71
CA GLY A 32 -5.30 -1.77 -1.53
C GLY A 32 -5.84 -2.45 -2.79
N ASP A 33 -5.02 -2.67 -3.82
CA ASP A 33 -5.43 -3.36 -5.06
C ASP A 33 -4.66 -4.67 -5.30
N VAL A 34 -5.14 -5.76 -4.69
CA VAL A 34 -4.48 -7.08 -4.76
C VAL A 34 -4.39 -7.61 -6.20
N LYS A 35 -5.37 -7.27 -7.04
CA LYS A 35 -5.34 -7.69 -8.45
C LYS A 35 -4.13 -7.09 -9.17
N CYS A 36 -3.85 -5.82 -8.92
CA CYS A 36 -2.67 -5.18 -9.49
C CYS A 36 -1.38 -5.62 -8.82
N ALA A 37 -1.38 -5.84 -7.51
CA ALA A 37 -0.22 -6.42 -6.82
C ALA A 37 0.23 -7.74 -7.48
N ILE A 38 -0.69 -8.66 -7.72
CA ILE A 38 -0.39 -9.94 -8.38
C ILE A 38 0.09 -9.73 -9.81
N GLN A 39 -0.55 -8.85 -10.59
CA GLN A 39 -0.12 -8.57 -11.96
C GLN A 39 1.28 -7.97 -12.03
N TRP A 40 1.66 -7.08 -11.13
CA TRP A 40 3.00 -6.49 -11.09
C TRP A 40 4.06 -7.52 -10.75
N VAL A 41 3.78 -8.43 -9.81
CA VAL A 41 4.67 -9.56 -9.51
C VAL A 41 4.77 -10.51 -10.71
N GLN A 42 3.67 -10.83 -11.39
CA GLN A 42 3.69 -11.66 -12.60
C GLN A 42 4.56 -11.06 -13.72
N ARG A 43 4.58 -9.73 -13.87
CA ARG A 43 5.41 -9.04 -14.88
C ARG A 43 6.91 -9.17 -14.62
N THR A 44 7.33 -9.42 -13.38
CA THR A 44 8.74 -9.72 -13.07
C THR A 44 9.20 -11.06 -13.65
N LYS A 45 8.27 -12.00 -13.88
CA LYS A 45 8.53 -13.37 -14.36
C LYS A 45 9.46 -14.20 -13.45
N LEU A 46 9.65 -13.77 -12.19
CA LEU A 46 10.51 -14.43 -11.21
C LEU A 46 9.85 -15.62 -10.52
N ILE A 47 8.52 -15.71 -10.54
CA ILE A 47 7.76 -16.76 -9.87
C ILE A 47 7.01 -17.61 -10.91
N GLU A 48 7.35 -18.88 -10.97
CA GLU A 48 6.60 -19.89 -11.71
C GLU A 48 5.35 -20.30 -10.93
N ASN A 49 4.25 -20.58 -11.64
CA ASN A 49 2.97 -21.00 -11.08
C ASN A 49 2.31 -19.97 -10.15
N LEU A 50 2.60 -18.67 -10.33
CA LEU A 50 1.92 -17.60 -9.60
C LEU A 50 0.46 -17.45 -10.07
N HIS A 51 -0.43 -18.23 -9.45
CA HIS A 51 -1.88 -18.22 -9.70
C HIS A 51 -2.65 -17.37 -8.69
N HIS A 52 -3.84 -16.93 -9.10
CA HIS A 52 -4.75 -16.12 -8.28
C HIS A 52 -5.59 -16.92 -7.28
N HIS A 53 -5.66 -18.25 -7.37
CA HIS A 53 -6.63 -19.07 -6.64
C HIS A 53 -6.00 -20.25 -5.90
N HIS A 54 -6.37 -20.41 -4.62
CA HIS A 54 -5.96 -21.50 -3.73
C HIS A 54 -6.27 -22.94 -4.20
N ASN A 55 -7.03 -23.12 -5.29
CA ASN A 55 -7.44 -24.43 -5.79
C ASN A 55 -6.41 -25.09 -6.74
N GLU A 56 -5.33 -24.38 -7.09
CA GLU A 56 -4.23 -24.97 -7.84
C GLU A 56 -3.19 -25.57 -6.88
N THR A 57 -2.90 -26.86 -7.05
CA THR A 57 -2.05 -27.63 -6.13
C THR A 57 -0.55 -27.48 -6.39
N THR A 58 -0.16 -26.73 -7.41
CA THR A 58 1.25 -26.60 -7.81
C THR A 58 1.91 -25.49 -7.01
N ALA A 59 2.93 -25.82 -6.20
CA ALA A 59 3.65 -24.83 -5.41
C ALA A 59 4.32 -23.75 -6.28
N TRP A 60 4.37 -22.53 -5.77
CA TRP A 60 5.13 -21.44 -6.39
C TRP A 60 6.62 -21.79 -6.35
N LYS A 61 7.32 -21.50 -7.45
CA LYS A 61 8.76 -21.75 -7.55
C LYS A 61 9.49 -20.48 -7.99
N TRP A 62 10.49 -20.10 -7.21
CA TRP A 62 11.39 -19.01 -7.57
C TRP A 62 12.31 -19.44 -8.72
N LYS A 63 12.40 -18.62 -9.76
CA LYS A 63 13.12 -18.98 -11.00
C LYS A 63 14.56 -18.51 -11.06
N ASP A 64 14.91 -17.48 -10.30
CA ASP A 64 16.22 -16.84 -10.37
C ASP A 64 16.73 -16.52 -8.95
N PRO A 65 17.58 -17.38 -8.36
CA PRO A 65 17.96 -17.27 -6.96
C PRO A 65 18.71 -15.96 -6.63
N THR A 66 19.29 -15.29 -7.63
CA THR A 66 20.08 -14.06 -7.43
C THR A 66 19.23 -12.79 -7.51
N SER A 67 18.07 -12.85 -8.16
CA SER A 67 17.14 -11.73 -8.27
C SER A 67 16.25 -11.58 -7.02
N LYS A 68 15.83 -10.33 -6.77
CA LYS A 68 14.94 -9.97 -5.67
C LYS A 68 13.74 -9.15 -6.13
N ILE A 69 12.62 -9.28 -5.41
CA ILE A 69 11.51 -8.33 -5.45
C ILE A 69 11.56 -7.49 -4.18
N ILE A 70 11.44 -6.17 -4.32
CA ILE A 70 11.37 -5.25 -3.20
C ILE A 70 10.08 -4.43 -3.31
N PHE A 71 9.20 -4.58 -2.32
CA PHE A 71 8.04 -3.70 -2.18
C PHE A 71 8.39 -2.50 -1.30
N VAL A 72 8.01 -1.29 -1.72
CA VAL A 72 8.39 -0.04 -1.04
C VAL A 72 7.28 0.59 -0.17
N GLY A 73 6.41 -0.24 0.43
CA GLY A 73 5.38 0.20 1.37
C GLY A 73 4.04 0.58 0.73
N ASP A 74 3.10 1.04 1.56
CA ASP A 74 1.74 1.45 1.19
C ASP A 74 0.98 0.33 0.46
N TYR A 75 0.84 -0.78 1.17
CA TYR A 75 0.04 -1.95 0.78
C TYR A 75 -1.45 -1.68 0.95
N ILE A 76 -1.79 -0.89 1.96
CA ILE A 76 -3.16 -0.62 2.40
C ILE A 76 -3.68 0.72 1.86
N ASP A 77 -4.95 0.97 2.17
CA ASP A 77 -5.69 2.20 1.89
C ASP A 77 -5.98 2.47 0.41
N LYS A 78 -6.94 3.37 0.16
CA LYS A 78 -7.46 3.78 -1.18
C LYS A 78 -8.21 2.72 -1.97
N GLY A 79 -7.68 1.50 -2.07
CA GLY A 79 -8.31 0.39 -2.78
C GLY A 79 -9.19 -0.47 -1.85
N PRO A 80 -10.18 -1.21 -2.38
CA PRO A 80 -11.09 -2.02 -1.58
C PRO A 80 -10.47 -3.31 -1.05
N THR A 81 -9.24 -3.69 -1.39
CA THR A 81 -8.69 -5.04 -1.12
C THR A 81 -7.38 -5.02 -0.33
N SER A 82 -7.18 -4.03 0.54
CA SER A 82 -5.97 -3.91 1.37
C SER A 82 -5.64 -5.15 2.17
N ARG A 83 -6.64 -5.80 2.80
CA ARG A 83 -6.43 -7.06 3.52
C ARG A 83 -5.75 -8.10 2.63
N GLN A 84 -6.30 -8.32 1.44
CA GLN A 84 -5.78 -9.31 0.50
C GLN A 84 -4.43 -8.87 -0.08
N THR A 85 -4.19 -7.57 -0.27
CA THR A 85 -2.89 -7.04 -0.68
C THR A 85 -1.83 -7.39 0.37
N VAL A 86 -2.11 -7.14 1.65
CA VAL A 86 -1.21 -7.49 2.75
C VAL A 86 -1.01 -9.00 2.86
N GLU A 87 -2.09 -9.80 2.79
CA GLU A 87 -2.02 -11.26 2.81
C GLU A 87 -1.15 -11.79 1.65
N PHE A 88 -1.27 -11.20 0.46
CA PHE A 88 -0.47 -11.57 -0.71
C PHE A 88 1.02 -11.24 -0.54
N VAL A 89 1.34 -10.00 -0.14
CA VAL A 89 2.74 -9.59 0.09
C VAL A 89 3.34 -10.39 1.23
N LYS A 90 2.59 -10.63 2.29
CA LYS A 90 2.97 -11.51 3.40
C LYS A 90 3.30 -12.92 2.90
N LEU A 91 2.40 -13.54 2.14
CA LEU A 91 2.61 -14.88 1.60
C LEU A 91 3.88 -14.95 0.74
N LEU A 92 4.15 -13.94 -0.08
CA LEU A 92 5.40 -13.88 -0.85
C LEU A 92 6.64 -13.80 0.04
N THR A 93 6.63 -12.94 1.07
CA THR A 93 7.76 -12.82 2.00
C THR A 93 7.96 -14.06 2.87
N ASP A 94 6.89 -14.77 3.23
CA ASP A 94 6.98 -16.02 3.99
C ASP A 94 7.48 -17.18 3.12
N THR A 95 7.08 -17.19 1.83
CA THR A 95 7.45 -18.26 0.88
C THR A 95 8.88 -18.08 0.36
N PHE A 96 9.32 -16.85 0.14
CA PHE A 96 10.62 -16.51 -0.45
C PHE A 96 11.37 -15.45 0.38
N PRO A 97 11.71 -15.74 1.65
CA PRO A 97 12.26 -14.73 2.58
C PRO A 97 13.61 -14.15 2.12
N ASP A 98 14.41 -14.89 1.36
CA ASP A 98 15.70 -14.43 0.85
C ASP A 98 15.57 -13.59 -0.44
N ASN A 99 14.44 -13.70 -1.14
CA ASN A 99 14.24 -13.08 -2.45
C ASN A 99 13.17 -11.98 -2.46
N VAL A 100 12.25 -11.97 -1.50
CA VAL A 100 11.18 -10.96 -1.43
C VAL A 100 11.33 -10.16 -0.15
N ILE A 101 11.60 -8.86 -0.32
CA ILE A 101 11.69 -7.89 0.77
C ILE A 101 10.48 -6.96 0.69
N ALA A 102 9.91 -6.64 1.84
CA ALA A 102 8.80 -5.71 1.96
C ALA A 102 9.14 -4.72 3.08
N ILE A 103 9.32 -3.44 2.74
CA ILE A 103 9.48 -2.37 3.74
C ILE A 103 8.13 -1.75 4.09
N MET A 104 8.05 -1.06 5.23
CA MET A 104 6.83 -0.41 5.70
C MET A 104 6.64 0.97 5.06
N GLY A 105 5.39 1.28 4.67
CA GLY A 105 4.99 2.62 4.24
C GLY A 105 4.40 3.47 5.35
N ASN A 106 4.03 4.71 5.04
CA ASN A 106 3.45 5.59 6.05
C ASN A 106 2.02 5.16 6.41
N HIS A 107 1.31 4.52 5.50
CA HIS A 107 -0.04 4.03 5.78
C HIS A 107 -0.01 2.88 6.79
N GLU A 108 0.92 1.93 6.63
CA GLU A 108 1.14 0.89 7.63
C GLU A 108 1.57 1.46 8.98
N MET A 109 2.49 2.43 8.99
CA MET A 109 2.94 3.11 10.22
C MET A 109 1.76 3.74 10.97
N GLU A 110 0.90 4.47 10.25
CA GLU A 110 -0.27 5.11 10.85
C GLU A 110 -1.31 4.09 11.32
N LEU A 111 -1.50 2.97 10.61
CA LEU A 111 -2.32 1.87 11.08
C LEU A 111 -1.76 1.27 12.39
N LEU A 112 -0.44 1.10 12.51
CA LEU A 112 0.16 0.62 13.76
C LEU A 112 -0.11 1.59 14.93
N LYS A 113 -0.02 2.89 14.67
CA LYS A 113 -0.30 3.94 15.66
C LYS A 113 -1.78 3.97 16.04
N ASP A 114 -2.66 3.89 15.05
CA ASP A 114 -4.11 4.02 15.25
C ASP A 114 -4.74 2.81 15.96
N ARG A 115 -4.13 1.63 15.87
CA ARG A 115 -4.64 0.47 16.61
C ARG A 115 -4.38 0.56 18.12
N ASP A 116 -3.40 1.35 18.56
CA ASP A 116 -3.11 1.52 19.98
C ASP A 116 -4.32 2.15 20.70
N GLU A 117 -4.98 1.36 21.57
CA GLU A 117 -6.19 1.81 22.29
C GLU A 117 -5.86 2.81 23.41
N GLU A 118 -4.62 2.81 23.90
CA GLU A 118 -4.16 3.75 24.92
C GLU A 118 -3.77 5.10 24.30
N HIS A 119 -3.40 5.11 23.01
CA HIS A 119 -3.13 6.33 22.26
C HIS A 119 -4.42 7.07 21.87
N ARG A 120 -4.83 7.99 22.73
CA ARG A 120 -5.99 8.86 22.51
C ARG A 120 -5.62 10.09 21.67
N SER A 121 -5.07 9.89 20.48
CA SER A 121 -5.05 10.99 19.52
C SER A 121 -6.51 11.44 19.27
N PRO A 122 -6.82 12.74 19.35
CA PRO A 122 -8.15 13.22 18.97
C PRO A 122 -8.42 13.03 17.47
N HIS A 123 -7.36 12.76 16.69
CA HIS A 123 -7.38 12.54 15.25
C HIS A 123 -6.71 11.20 14.93
N PHE A 124 -7.50 10.17 14.66
CA PHE A 124 -6.97 8.93 14.09
C PHE A 124 -6.78 9.08 12.58
N TYR A 125 -5.66 8.59 12.06
CA TYR A 125 -5.33 8.68 10.64
C TYR A 125 -6.36 7.91 9.80
N TYR A 126 -6.84 6.75 10.24
CA TYR A 126 -7.87 5.93 9.57
C TYR A 126 -9.23 6.66 9.39
N GLN A 127 -9.44 7.76 10.12
CA GLN A 127 -10.65 8.57 10.04
C GLN A 127 -10.50 9.80 9.13
N LEU A 128 -9.29 10.09 8.64
CA LEU A 128 -9.07 11.26 7.79
C LEU A 128 -9.56 11.00 6.35
N PRO A 129 -10.22 11.98 5.72
CA PRO A 129 -10.87 11.82 4.41
C PRO A 129 -9.89 11.60 3.25
N TYR A 130 -8.63 11.98 3.42
CA TYR A 130 -7.56 11.82 2.45
C TYR A 130 -6.54 10.77 2.86
N ALA A 131 -6.72 10.12 4.01
CA ALA A 131 -5.73 9.19 4.51
C ALA A 131 -6.00 7.77 4.02
N THR A 132 -7.17 7.17 4.19
CA THR A 132 -7.06 5.76 4.60
C THR A 132 -8.07 4.78 4.01
N VAL A 133 -9.13 4.42 4.74
CA VAL A 133 -9.80 3.14 4.48
C VAL A 133 -10.92 3.29 3.45
N HIS A 134 -10.80 2.57 2.33
CA HIS A 134 -11.85 2.53 1.32
C HIS A 134 -13.12 1.87 1.89
N PRO A 135 -14.34 2.40 1.68
CA PRO A 135 -15.55 1.81 2.28
C PRO A 135 -15.75 0.33 1.94
N GLY A 136 -15.46 -0.05 0.69
CA GLY A 136 -15.53 -1.45 0.26
C GLY A 136 -14.55 -2.39 0.96
N GLU A 137 -13.48 -1.86 1.55
CA GLU A 137 -12.48 -2.66 2.24
C GLU A 137 -13.04 -3.33 3.50
N TYR A 138 -13.97 -2.67 4.21
CA TYR A 138 -14.52 -3.20 5.46
C TYR A 138 -15.20 -4.56 5.31
N LEU A 139 -15.74 -4.87 4.13
CA LEU A 139 -16.35 -6.16 3.81
C LEU A 139 -15.35 -7.34 3.92
N HIS A 140 -14.05 -7.06 3.92
CA HIS A 140 -13.01 -8.07 4.05
C HIS A 140 -12.51 -8.27 5.48
N TYR A 141 -12.96 -7.46 6.43
CA TYR A 141 -12.60 -7.56 7.85
C TYR A 141 -13.75 -8.06 8.72
N ILE A 142 -14.98 -7.92 8.25
CA ILE A 142 -16.11 -8.63 8.82
C ILE A 142 -15.95 -10.11 8.49
N SER A 143 -15.96 -10.97 9.50
CA SER A 143 -16.02 -12.41 9.25
C SER A 143 -17.27 -12.70 8.43
N SER A 144 -17.16 -13.50 7.38
CA SER A 144 -18.30 -14.34 7.02
C SER A 144 -18.53 -15.23 8.24
N SER A 145 -19.51 -14.87 9.06
CA SER A 145 -20.01 -15.60 10.22
C SER A 145 -20.52 -16.99 9.81
N ASN A 146 -19.61 -17.87 9.41
CA ASN A 146 -19.92 -19.25 9.04
C ASN A 146 -19.11 -20.28 9.85
N ASP A 147 -18.32 -19.87 10.84
CA ASP A 147 -17.64 -20.80 11.75
C ASP A 147 -17.90 -20.57 13.24
N ASP A 148 -18.87 -19.71 13.60
CA ASP A 148 -19.44 -19.72 14.95
C ASP A 148 -20.96 -19.82 14.85
N GLN A 149 -21.49 -20.90 15.44
CA GLN A 149 -22.90 -21.06 15.72
C GLN A 149 -23.31 -19.97 16.72
N GLY A 150 -23.74 -18.83 16.21
CA GLY A 150 -24.19 -17.70 17.02
C GLY A 150 -24.95 -16.73 16.13
N ASP A 151 -26.26 -16.80 16.24
CA ASP A 151 -27.23 -15.82 15.76
C ASP A 151 -26.75 -14.37 16.00
N ASP A 152 -26.27 -13.71 14.95
CA ASP A 152 -26.01 -12.27 14.92
C ASP A 152 -27.04 -11.56 14.03
N THR A 153 -28.29 -12.02 14.08
CA THR A 153 -29.40 -11.11 13.83
C THR A 153 -29.59 -10.27 15.08
N ILE A 154 -29.39 -8.95 14.97
CA ILE A 154 -29.94 -8.02 15.95
C ILE A 154 -31.46 -8.17 15.86
N THR A 155 -32.04 -9.03 16.70
CA THR A 155 -33.46 -9.09 16.96
C THR A 155 -33.78 -7.92 17.88
N THR A 156 -34.17 -6.80 17.28
CA THR A 156 -35.06 -5.89 18.00
C THR A 156 -36.38 -6.62 18.13
N ASP A 157 -36.66 -7.13 19.33
CA ASP A 157 -37.98 -7.60 19.72
C ASP A 157 -38.93 -6.39 19.73
N ASP A 158 -39.42 -6.03 18.55
CA ASP A 158 -40.69 -5.34 18.36
C ASP A 158 -41.22 -5.70 16.98
N GLU A 159 -42.33 -6.44 16.96
CA GLU A 159 -43.05 -6.86 15.76
C GLU A 159 -43.66 -5.62 15.08
N THR A 160 -42.97 -5.04 14.09
CA THR A 160 -43.61 -4.17 13.08
C THR A 160 -42.95 -4.31 11.71
N ASP A 161 -43.77 -4.74 10.74
CA ASP A 161 -43.73 -4.51 9.28
C ASP A 161 -42.37 -4.32 8.57
N ASP A 162 -42.00 -5.26 7.68
CA ASP A 162 -41.22 -5.09 6.44
C ASP A 162 -40.15 -3.97 6.38
N GLU A 163 -39.44 -3.68 7.47
CA GLU A 163 -38.22 -2.85 7.45
C GLU A 163 -37.10 -3.71 6.86
N GLU A 164 -36.83 -3.46 5.57
CA GLU A 164 -35.72 -4.01 4.79
C GLU A 164 -34.44 -4.07 5.66
N LYS A 165 -34.04 -5.28 6.08
CA LYS A 165 -32.80 -5.48 6.84
C LYS A 165 -31.64 -5.00 5.97
N LEU A 166 -31.05 -3.85 6.32
CA LEU A 166 -29.88 -3.30 5.64
C LEU A 166 -28.71 -4.30 5.76
N THR A 167 -28.32 -4.92 4.64
CA THR A 167 -27.12 -5.77 4.58
C THR A 167 -25.86 -4.91 4.64
N ASP A 168 -24.72 -5.53 4.93
CA ASP A 168 -23.45 -4.81 5.00
C ASP A 168 -23.10 -4.17 3.64
N GLU A 169 -23.43 -4.83 2.53
CA GLU A 169 -23.27 -4.28 1.17
C GLU A 169 -24.10 -3.01 0.95
N ILE A 170 -25.35 -2.98 1.42
CA ILE A 170 -26.21 -1.79 1.33
C ILE A 170 -25.62 -0.65 2.17
N ILE A 171 -25.12 -0.95 3.36
CA ILE A 171 -24.47 0.04 4.25
C ILE A 171 -23.21 0.60 3.60
N ILE A 172 -22.39 -0.25 2.99
CA ILE A 172 -21.21 0.20 2.22
C ILE A 172 -21.63 1.06 1.02
N ASP A 173 -22.72 0.71 0.33
CA ASP A 173 -23.25 1.54 -0.75
C ASP A 173 -23.67 2.93 -0.27
N LEU A 174 -24.35 3.02 0.88
CA LEU A 174 -24.69 4.28 1.53
C LEU A 174 -23.44 5.10 1.88
N LEU A 175 -22.35 4.47 2.32
CA LEU A 175 -21.08 5.13 2.62
C LEU A 175 -20.35 5.65 1.36
N TYR A 176 -20.41 4.92 0.24
CA TYR A 176 -19.94 5.43 -1.05
C TYR A 176 -20.72 6.69 -1.46
N ASN A 177 -22.06 6.62 -1.38
CA ASN A 177 -22.91 7.76 -1.75
C ASN A 177 -22.65 8.96 -0.83
N ALA A 178 -22.46 8.74 0.48
CA ALA A 178 -22.07 9.77 1.42
C ALA A 178 -20.72 10.41 1.06
N SER A 179 -19.74 9.62 0.64
CA SER A 179 -18.42 10.12 0.23
C SER A 179 -18.50 10.99 -1.03
N ILE A 180 -19.28 10.56 -2.03
CA ILE A 180 -19.58 11.33 -3.24
C ILE A 180 -20.25 12.68 -2.88
N GLU A 181 -21.18 12.69 -1.92
CA GLU A 181 -21.83 13.91 -1.43
C GLU A 181 -20.87 14.86 -0.71
N VAL A 182 -19.92 14.35 0.07
CA VAL A 182 -18.88 15.15 0.73
C VAL A 182 -18.08 15.93 -0.32
N TYR A 183 -17.69 15.28 -1.41
CA TYR A 183 -16.97 15.93 -2.51
C TYR A 183 -17.85 16.89 -3.31
N GLY A 184 -19.09 16.49 -3.64
CA GLY A 184 -20.06 17.38 -4.30
C GLY A 184 -20.37 18.66 -3.53
N LYS A 185 -20.16 18.66 -2.21
CA LYS A 185 -20.33 19.83 -1.33
C LYS A 185 -19.01 20.56 -1.01
N GLY A 186 -17.86 20.04 -1.47
CA GLY A 186 -16.54 20.60 -1.16
C GLY A 186 -16.16 20.48 0.32
N ALA A 187 -16.76 19.53 1.05
CA ALA A 187 -16.61 19.38 2.50
C ALA A 187 -15.53 18.37 2.91
N TYR A 188 -14.73 17.88 1.95
CA TYR A 188 -13.70 16.86 2.16
C TYR A 188 -12.56 17.29 3.09
N LYS A 189 -12.38 18.59 3.39
CA LYS A 189 -11.38 19.04 4.38
C LYS A 189 -11.91 19.13 5.81
N SER A 190 -13.24 19.13 5.96
CA SER A 190 -13.92 19.31 7.26
C SER A 190 -14.73 18.09 7.67
N THR A 191 -14.60 16.98 6.94
CA THR A 191 -15.38 15.76 7.20
C THR A 191 -14.42 14.63 7.57
N ILE A 192 -14.71 13.93 8.66
CA ILE A 192 -14.00 12.70 9.04
C ILE A 192 -14.86 11.48 8.71
N PHE A 193 -14.21 10.38 8.36
CA PHE A 193 -14.82 9.09 8.11
C PHE A 193 -14.99 8.33 9.44
N ALA A 194 -15.86 8.85 10.31
CA ALA A 194 -16.07 8.31 11.66
C ALA A 194 -17.57 8.25 12.00
N PRO A 195 -18.01 7.35 12.90
CA PRO A 195 -19.43 7.22 13.29
C PRO A 195 -20.00 8.45 13.99
N SER A 196 -19.14 9.30 14.57
CA SER A 196 -19.50 10.56 15.21
C SER A 196 -18.29 11.49 15.27
N VAL A 197 -18.51 12.79 15.47
CA VAL A 197 -17.43 13.77 15.66
C VAL A 197 -16.97 13.76 17.12
N PRO A 198 -15.68 13.47 17.42
CA PRO A 198 -15.15 13.55 18.77
C PRO A 198 -15.31 14.97 19.36
N PRO A 199 -15.65 15.13 20.65
CA PRO A 199 -15.84 16.45 21.28
C PRO A 199 -14.59 17.33 21.28
N THR A 200 -13.42 16.74 21.10
CA THR A 200 -12.11 17.42 21.02
C THR A 200 -11.88 18.13 19.70
N LEU A 201 -12.66 17.83 18.66
CA LEU A 201 -12.47 18.38 17.32
C LEU A 201 -13.15 19.75 17.14
N PRO A 202 -12.68 20.58 16.19
CA PRO A 202 -13.31 21.86 15.88
C PRO A 202 -14.81 21.71 15.58
N SER A 203 -15.62 22.67 16.02
CA SER A 203 -17.09 22.62 15.90
C SER A 203 -17.62 22.59 14.46
N HIS A 204 -16.80 22.94 13.47
CA HIS A 204 -17.13 22.86 12.05
C HIS A 204 -16.84 21.48 11.44
N THR A 205 -16.23 20.57 12.19
CA THR A 205 -15.98 19.18 11.76
C THR A 205 -17.30 18.44 11.60
N LYS A 206 -17.39 17.62 10.56
CA LYS A 206 -18.55 16.79 10.21
C LYS A 206 -18.16 15.33 10.23
N SER A 207 -19.13 14.47 10.50
CA SER A 207 -18.99 13.03 10.29
C SER A 207 -19.51 12.66 8.90
N ILE A 208 -18.94 11.63 8.28
CA ILE A 208 -19.50 11.02 7.06
C ILE A 208 -20.98 10.64 7.20
N ILE A 209 -21.42 10.31 8.42
CA ILE A 209 -22.81 9.99 8.76
C ILE A 209 -23.76 11.16 8.49
N ASP A 210 -23.29 12.41 8.58
CA ASP A 210 -24.09 13.61 8.26
C ASP A 210 -24.54 13.65 6.79
N TYR A 211 -23.87 12.89 5.91
CA TYR A 211 -24.11 12.82 4.47
C TYR A 211 -24.87 11.55 4.05
N VAL A 212 -25.18 10.64 4.98
CA VAL A 212 -26.01 9.45 4.72
C VAL A 212 -27.47 9.88 4.52
N TYR A 213 -28.08 9.36 3.45
CA TYR A 213 -29.48 9.57 3.08
C TYR A 213 -30.15 8.24 2.68
N PRO A 214 -31.42 7.98 3.05
CA PRO A 214 -32.26 8.80 3.93
C PRO A 214 -31.70 8.92 5.35
N SER A 215 -32.03 10.03 6.04
CA SER A 215 -31.48 10.31 7.37
C SER A 215 -31.91 9.30 8.44
N SER A 216 -32.99 8.55 8.18
CA SER A 216 -33.45 7.43 9.02
C SER A 216 -32.39 6.34 9.18
N TYR A 217 -31.51 6.14 8.20
CA TYR A 217 -30.46 5.11 8.27
C TYR A 217 -29.22 5.53 9.05
N ARG A 218 -29.07 6.80 9.42
CA ARG A 218 -27.87 7.32 10.10
C ARG A 218 -27.51 6.55 11.38
N PRO A 219 -28.44 6.22 12.29
CA PRO A 219 -28.09 5.48 13.50
C PRO A 219 -27.52 4.08 13.19
N ILE A 220 -28.12 3.38 12.23
CA ILE A 220 -27.71 2.02 11.84
C ILE A 220 -26.34 2.07 11.14
N VAL A 221 -26.16 2.98 10.18
CA VAL A 221 -24.89 3.15 9.46
C VAL A 221 -23.77 3.59 10.41
N ALA A 222 -24.05 4.46 11.39
CA ALA A 222 -23.07 4.84 12.41
C ALA A 222 -22.63 3.65 13.27
N ALA A 223 -23.58 2.85 13.76
CA ALA A 223 -23.28 1.66 14.56
C ALA A 223 -22.45 0.63 13.77
N LYS A 224 -22.81 0.39 12.50
CA LYS A 224 -22.10 -0.54 11.63
C LYS A 224 -20.72 -0.02 11.23
N LEU A 225 -20.57 1.26 10.91
CA LEU A 225 -19.26 1.87 10.67
C LEU A 225 -18.32 1.71 11.88
N ALA A 226 -18.83 1.93 13.10
CA ALA A 226 -18.05 1.70 14.32
C ALA A 226 -17.60 0.24 14.44
N SER A 227 -18.48 -0.72 14.11
CA SER A 227 -18.14 -2.15 14.10
C SER A 227 -17.08 -2.48 13.05
N TYR A 228 -17.22 -1.96 11.83
CA TYR A 228 -16.29 -2.18 10.74
C TYR A 228 -14.89 -1.65 11.07
N GLN A 229 -14.80 -0.44 11.62
CA GLN A 229 -13.54 0.16 12.03
C GLN A 229 -12.87 -0.65 13.14
N ARG A 230 -13.65 -1.17 14.10
CA ARG A 230 -13.13 -2.09 15.11
C ARG A 230 -12.59 -3.38 14.49
N SER A 231 -13.32 -4.00 13.56
CA SER A 231 -12.86 -5.22 12.88
C SER A 231 -11.59 -4.99 12.06
N TYR A 232 -11.49 -3.84 11.38
CA TYR A 232 -10.30 -3.41 10.65
C TYR A 232 -9.09 -3.31 11.58
N LEU A 233 -9.18 -2.52 12.66
CA LEU A 233 -8.08 -2.35 13.62
C LEU A 233 -7.73 -3.69 14.32
N ASN A 234 -8.73 -4.50 14.64
CA ASN A 234 -8.54 -5.79 15.31
C ASN A 234 -7.75 -6.78 14.46
N ALA A 235 -7.87 -6.73 13.13
CA ALA A 235 -7.13 -7.61 12.25
C ALA A 235 -5.61 -7.36 12.25
N TYR A 236 -5.16 -6.22 12.78
CA TYR A 236 -3.75 -5.83 12.85
C TYR A 236 -3.22 -5.73 14.28
N ARG A 237 -3.93 -6.28 15.27
CA ARG A 237 -3.45 -6.39 16.66
C ARG A 237 -2.16 -7.21 16.73
N SER A 238 -1.31 -6.93 17.72
CA SER A 238 0.01 -7.56 17.87
C SER A 238 -0.05 -9.09 17.97
N ASN A 239 -1.17 -9.66 18.41
CA ASN A 239 -1.40 -11.10 18.53
C ASN A 239 -1.98 -11.77 17.26
N THR A 240 -2.22 -11.01 16.19
CA THR A 240 -2.73 -11.52 14.91
C THR A 240 -1.61 -11.78 13.91
N SER A 241 -1.88 -12.61 12.90
CA SER A 241 -0.90 -12.91 11.86
C SER A 241 -0.51 -11.66 11.05
N LEU A 242 -1.47 -10.78 10.73
CA LEU A 242 -1.21 -9.57 9.95
C LEU A 242 -0.51 -8.50 10.81
N GLY A 243 -0.94 -8.31 12.05
CA GLY A 243 -0.28 -7.40 12.99
C GLY A 243 1.17 -7.77 13.24
N ALA A 244 1.44 -9.01 13.64
CA ALA A 244 2.81 -9.49 13.88
C ALA A 244 3.70 -9.41 12.64
N TRP A 245 3.15 -9.69 11.45
CA TRP A 245 3.91 -9.52 10.21
C TRP A 245 4.24 -8.05 9.94
N MET A 246 3.27 -7.14 10.10
CA MET A 246 3.46 -5.71 9.86
C MET A 246 4.47 -5.11 10.85
N GLU A 247 4.38 -5.45 12.14
CA GLU A 247 5.34 -5.05 13.19
C GLU A 247 6.78 -5.50 12.91
N SER A 248 6.95 -6.61 12.19
CA SER A 248 8.26 -7.14 11.82
C SER A 248 8.89 -6.48 10.58
N ARG A 249 8.15 -5.63 9.85
CA ARG A 249 8.67 -5.07 8.60
C ARG A 249 9.75 -4.02 8.88
N PRO A 250 10.88 -4.04 8.15
CA PRO A 250 11.85 -2.96 8.18
C PRO A 250 11.24 -1.67 7.59
N ILE A 251 11.72 -0.51 8.03
CA ILE A 251 11.37 0.81 7.46
C ILE A 251 12.40 1.30 6.43
N LEU A 252 13.57 0.68 6.44
CA LEU A 252 14.73 0.98 5.58
C LEU A 252 15.35 -0.33 5.12
N TYR A 253 15.82 -0.43 3.88
CA TYR A 253 16.53 -1.63 3.41
C TYR A 253 17.65 -1.25 2.44
N VAL A 254 18.88 -1.70 2.72
CA VAL A 254 20.01 -1.49 1.81
C VAL A 254 20.27 -2.76 1.02
N ALA A 255 20.10 -2.69 -0.30
CA ALA A 255 20.60 -3.69 -1.21
C ALA A 255 22.08 -3.40 -1.51
N GLU A 256 22.97 -3.95 -0.69
CA GLU A 256 24.41 -3.68 -0.76
C GLU A 256 25.03 -4.03 -2.11
N GLU A 257 24.57 -5.13 -2.73
CA GLU A 257 24.99 -5.60 -4.06
C GLU A 257 24.69 -4.58 -5.16
N HIS A 258 23.65 -3.75 -4.99
CA HIS A 258 23.20 -2.75 -5.97
C HIS A 258 23.45 -1.31 -5.51
N GLY A 259 24.08 -1.14 -4.34
CA GLY A 259 24.35 0.17 -3.73
C GLY A 259 23.08 1.02 -3.53
N THR A 260 21.92 0.40 -3.32
CA THR A 260 20.63 1.09 -3.32
C THR A 260 19.94 0.99 -1.95
N LEU A 261 19.60 2.15 -1.38
CA LEU A 261 18.71 2.26 -0.22
C LEU A 261 17.26 2.33 -0.68
N PHE A 262 16.42 1.44 -0.15
CA PHE A 262 14.97 1.47 -0.26
C PHE A 262 14.38 2.03 1.02
N VAL A 263 13.51 3.02 0.87
CA VAL A 263 12.80 3.68 1.96
C VAL A 263 11.49 4.24 1.41
N HIS A 264 10.41 4.21 2.17
CA HIS A 264 9.12 4.59 1.61
C HIS A 264 9.02 6.08 1.24
N GLY A 265 9.29 7.00 2.17
CA GLY A 265 9.22 8.44 1.90
C GLY A 265 10.53 8.99 1.32
N GLY A 266 11.60 8.89 2.08
CA GLY A 266 12.91 9.42 1.71
C GLY A 266 13.84 9.64 2.90
N ILE A 267 15.01 10.22 2.64
CA ILE A 267 15.96 10.59 3.69
C ILE A 267 16.25 12.09 3.65
N SER A 268 15.96 12.76 4.77
CA SER A 268 16.31 14.15 4.97
C SER A 268 17.81 14.35 5.26
N LYS A 269 18.31 15.57 5.04
CA LYS A 269 19.69 15.93 5.40
C LYS A 269 19.95 15.74 6.90
N THR A 270 18.96 16.03 7.75
CA THR A 270 19.04 15.84 9.20
C THR A 270 19.23 14.37 9.56
N VAL A 271 18.42 13.49 8.97
CA VAL A 271 18.50 12.04 9.19
C VAL A 271 19.84 11.49 8.69
N SER A 272 20.24 11.75 7.44
CA SER A 272 21.54 11.26 6.93
C SER A 272 22.75 11.75 7.75
N THR A 273 22.70 12.98 8.24
CA THR A 273 23.71 13.54 9.16
C THR A 273 23.76 12.74 10.45
N TYR A 274 22.60 12.36 11.01
CA TYR A 274 22.53 11.53 12.21
C TYR A 274 23.22 10.16 12.00
N PHE A 275 22.95 9.47 10.88
CA PHE A 275 23.62 8.21 10.52
C PHE A 275 25.15 8.37 10.52
N LYS A 276 25.66 9.38 9.79
CA LYS A 276 27.09 9.64 9.65
C LYS A 276 27.82 9.93 10.96
N TYR A 277 27.29 10.84 11.77
CA TYR A 277 28.00 11.35 12.95
C TYR A 277 27.85 10.47 14.19
N ASN A 278 26.80 9.65 14.26
CA ASN A 278 26.59 8.72 15.37
C ASN A 278 27.08 7.30 15.03
N HIS A 279 27.57 7.07 13.81
CA HIS A 279 27.98 5.74 13.32
C HIS A 279 26.87 4.69 13.49
N VAL A 280 25.63 5.11 13.23
CA VAL A 280 24.43 4.26 13.25
C VAL A 280 24.24 3.71 11.84
N ASP A 281 23.88 2.44 11.73
CA ASP A 281 23.52 1.79 10.47
C ASP A 281 21.99 1.63 10.34
N VAL A 282 21.55 1.26 9.13
CA VAL A 282 20.14 1.05 8.81
C VAL A 282 19.51 -0.05 9.66
N ASP A 283 20.24 -1.13 9.91
CA ASP A 283 19.75 -2.27 10.68
C ASP A 283 19.51 -1.94 12.15
N SER A 284 20.32 -1.05 12.73
CA SER A 284 20.11 -0.55 14.08
C SER A 284 18.80 0.22 14.22
N ILE A 285 18.47 1.07 13.24
CA ILE A 285 17.19 1.81 13.22
C ILE A 285 16.02 0.85 13.04
N ASN A 286 16.10 -0.10 12.11
CA ASN A 286 15.07 -1.13 11.92
C ASN A 286 14.85 -1.96 13.19
N THR A 287 15.93 -2.42 13.82
CA THR A 287 15.87 -3.22 15.06
C THR A 287 15.18 -2.44 16.18
N LYS A 288 15.53 -1.15 16.34
CA LYS A 288 14.89 -0.29 17.33
C LYS A 288 13.40 -0.12 17.05
N PHE A 289 13.03 0.17 15.80
CA PHE A 289 11.63 0.27 15.42
C PHE A 289 10.87 -1.02 15.70
N GLN A 290 11.34 -2.17 15.21
CA GLN A 290 10.67 -3.47 15.37
C GLN A 290 10.52 -3.92 16.83
N LEU A 291 11.47 -3.58 17.71
CA LEU A 291 11.36 -3.84 19.14
C LEU A 291 10.20 -3.06 19.81
N HIS A 292 9.80 -1.94 19.22
CA HIS A 292 8.82 -1.02 19.76
C HIS A 292 7.58 -0.85 18.86
N ALA A 293 7.46 -1.60 17.75
CA ALA A 293 6.34 -1.48 16.82
C ALA A 293 5.01 -2.04 17.37
N LYS A 294 5.02 -2.61 18.58
CA LYS A 294 3.85 -3.22 19.22
C LYS A 294 2.88 -2.17 19.72
N GLU A 295 1.61 -2.56 19.83
CA GLU A 295 0.52 -1.65 20.21
C GLU A 295 0.74 -0.93 21.54
N ASP A 296 1.43 -1.54 22.51
CA ASP A 296 1.69 -0.97 23.84
C ASP A 296 2.94 -0.09 23.91
N THR A 297 3.76 -0.05 22.85
CA THR A 297 5.08 0.60 22.88
C THR A 297 5.32 1.60 21.75
N ILE A 298 4.59 1.49 20.64
CA ILE A 298 4.84 2.30 19.43
C ILE A 298 4.63 3.79 19.71
N SER A 299 3.58 4.15 20.42
CA SER A 299 3.26 5.54 20.72
C SER A 299 4.36 6.24 21.52
N GLU A 300 4.78 5.65 22.65
CA GLU A 300 5.85 6.20 23.47
C GLU A 300 7.17 6.26 22.70
N PHE A 301 7.50 5.22 21.92
CA PHE A 301 8.72 5.17 21.12
C PHE A 301 8.76 6.32 20.10
N MET A 302 7.68 6.53 19.34
CA MET A 302 7.59 7.55 18.31
C MET A 302 7.69 8.97 18.90
N GLU A 303 7.05 9.21 20.04
CA GLU A 303 7.01 10.54 20.68
C GLU A 303 8.32 10.90 21.41
N THR A 304 8.94 9.93 22.08
CA THR A 304 9.99 10.22 23.07
C THR A 304 11.41 9.99 22.55
N THR A 305 11.61 9.11 21.57
CA THR A 305 12.95 8.72 21.10
C THR A 305 13.38 9.46 19.84
N ILE A 306 14.69 9.48 19.55
CA ILE A 306 15.19 10.04 18.29
C ILE A 306 14.95 9.06 17.14
N GLU A 307 15.08 7.77 17.39
CA GLU A 307 14.85 6.69 16.43
C GLU A 307 13.38 6.63 16.00
N GLY A 308 12.44 6.86 16.90
CA GLY A 308 11.01 6.99 16.58
C GLY A 308 10.72 8.20 15.67
N ARG A 309 11.33 9.35 15.96
CA ARG A 309 11.22 10.52 15.06
C ARG A 309 11.89 10.29 13.70
N ILE A 310 12.97 9.51 13.65
CA ILE A 310 13.58 9.09 12.39
C ILE A 310 12.62 8.16 11.64
N ALA A 311 12.03 7.17 12.31
CA ALA A 311 11.07 6.25 11.71
C ALA A 311 9.88 7.00 11.08
N ASP A 312 9.36 8.02 11.75
CA ASP A 312 8.31 8.90 11.21
C ASP A 312 8.82 9.72 10.00
N ASP A 313 9.97 10.40 10.13
CA ASP A 313 10.53 11.22 9.04
C ASP A 313 10.72 10.39 7.76
N VAL A 314 11.32 9.19 7.87
CA VAL A 314 11.72 8.42 6.68
C VAL A 314 10.55 7.85 5.88
N VAL A 315 9.39 7.61 6.52
CA VAL A 315 8.18 7.18 5.80
C VAL A 315 7.39 8.35 5.22
N PHE A 316 7.53 9.57 5.75
CA PHE A 316 6.78 10.76 5.27
C PHE A 316 7.59 11.74 4.42
N TYR A 317 8.93 11.67 4.43
CA TYR A 317 9.77 12.74 3.86
C TYR A 317 9.71 12.81 2.34
N ARG A 318 9.15 13.90 1.79
CA ARG A 318 9.04 14.12 0.33
C ARG A 318 10.16 14.98 -0.26
N GLY A 319 11.10 15.46 0.56
CA GLY A 319 12.05 16.48 0.13
C GLY A 319 13.06 16.01 -0.93
N ASN A 320 13.27 14.70 -1.08
CA ASN A 320 14.11 14.17 -2.15
C ASN A 320 13.49 14.36 -3.56
N HIS A 321 12.17 14.58 -3.67
CA HIS A 321 11.48 14.80 -4.95
C HIS A 321 11.58 16.24 -5.49
N LEU A 322 12.08 17.19 -4.71
CA LEU A 322 12.08 18.60 -5.10
C LEU A 322 12.97 18.80 -6.33
N ASP A 323 12.40 19.34 -7.41
CA ASP A 323 13.14 19.75 -8.60
C ASP A 323 13.38 21.26 -8.57
N HIS A 324 14.27 21.69 -7.69
CA HIS A 324 14.76 23.06 -7.60
C HIS A 324 16.28 23.04 -7.76
N GLY A 325 16.86 24.09 -8.35
CA GLY A 325 18.30 24.15 -8.62
C GLY A 325 19.13 23.81 -7.37
N GLY A 326 19.82 22.67 -7.42
CA GLY A 326 20.63 22.14 -6.31
C GLY A 326 20.06 20.89 -5.60
N SER A 327 18.88 20.38 -5.96
CA SER A 327 18.31 19.19 -5.32
C SER A 327 19.14 17.93 -5.47
N CYS A 328 19.72 17.69 -6.66
CA CYS A 328 20.63 16.57 -6.87
C CYS A 328 21.92 16.72 -6.03
N GLU A 329 22.46 17.92 -5.85
CA GLU A 329 23.65 18.14 -5.00
C GLU A 329 23.34 17.85 -3.52
N GLN A 330 22.16 18.26 -3.05
CA GLN A 330 21.69 17.93 -1.71
C GLN A 330 21.50 16.42 -1.54
N LEU A 331 20.93 15.75 -2.54
CA LEU A 331 20.79 14.31 -2.56
C LEU A 331 22.16 13.63 -2.51
N MET A 332 23.14 14.06 -3.32
CA MET A 332 24.49 13.48 -3.28
C MET A 332 25.10 13.57 -1.88
N THR A 333 24.89 14.69 -1.18
CA THR A 333 25.33 14.82 0.22
C THR A 333 24.65 13.79 1.15
N VAL A 334 23.37 13.51 0.93
CA VAL A 334 22.62 12.48 1.68
C VAL A 334 23.18 11.09 1.38
N LEU A 335 23.39 10.75 0.11
CA LEU A 335 23.94 9.47 -0.33
C LEU A 335 25.36 9.25 0.23
N ASP A 336 26.23 10.26 0.16
CA ASP A 336 27.60 10.23 0.71
C ASP A 336 27.61 10.03 2.23
N ASN A 337 26.64 10.60 2.95
CA ASN A 337 26.53 10.42 4.39
C ASN A 337 26.10 9.00 4.78
N LEU A 338 25.32 8.34 3.91
CA LEU A 338 24.82 6.99 4.12
C LEU A 338 25.75 5.91 3.53
N GLY A 339 26.69 6.30 2.66
CA GLY A 339 27.58 5.37 1.96
C GLY A 339 26.87 4.52 0.90
N VAL A 340 25.78 5.02 0.31
CA VAL A 340 25.02 4.33 -0.75
C VAL A 340 25.13 5.10 -2.07
N GLU A 341 24.95 4.40 -3.19
CA GLU A 341 24.99 5.01 -4.52
C GLU A 341 23.64 5.59 -4.93
N ARG A 342 22.53 5.04 -4.43
CA ARG A 342 21.18 5.37 -4.89
C ARG A 342 20.18 5.30 -3.77
N ILE A 343 19.11 6.09 -3.89
CA ILE A 343 17.90 5.94 -3.09
C ILE A 343 16.69 5.67 -4.00
N ALA A 344 15.81 4.77 -3.56
CA ALA A 344 14.57 4.42 -4.22
C ALA A 344 13.40 4.56 -3.25
N VAL A 345 12.39 5.35 -3.64
CA VAL A 345 11.31 5.80 -2.75
C VAL A 345 9.92 5.65 -3.36
N GLY A 346 8.91 5.39 -2.53
CA GLY A 346 7.48 5.41 -2.89
C GLY A 346 6.84 6.76 -2.58
N HIS A 347 5.66 6.74 -1.95
CA HIS A 347 4.97 7.81 -1.22
C HIS A 347 4.47 9.04 -2.01
N THR A 348 5.22 9.46 -3.05
CA THR A 348 4.95 10.67 -3.83
C THR A 348 4.45 10.34 -5.22
N PRO A 349 3.12 10.26 -5.38
CA PRO A 349 2.52 9.65 -6.54
C PRO A 349 2.74 10.47 -7.79
N SER A 350 2.99 9.75 -8.87
CA SER A 350 3.02 10.27 -10.24
C SER A 350 2.41 9.25 -11.20
N TRP A 351 2.16 9.64 -12.44
CA TRP A 351 1.60 8.72 -13.43
C TRP A 351 2.56 7.60 -13.83
N ASP A 352 3.86 7.90 -13.77
CA ASP A 352 4.98 7.09 -14.22
C ASP A 352 6.10 7.13 -13.17
N VAL A 353 6.98 6.12 -13.20
CA VAL A 353 8.22 6.14 -12.43
C VAL A 353 9.06 7.32 -12.88
N ARG A 354 9.73 7.98 -11.92
CA ARG A 354 10.68 9.05 -12.23
C ARG A 354 12.08 8.68 -11.81
N VAL A 355 13.01 8.78 -12.75
CA VAL A 355 14.44 8.55 -12.54
C VAL A 355 15.15 9.90 -12.70
N HIS A 356 15.79 10.36 -11.63
CA HIS A 356 16.48 11.66 -11.60
C HIS A 356 17.92 11.53 -11.08
N CYS A 357 18.67 12.62 -11.20
CA CYS A 357 20.05 12.73 -10.73
C CYS A 357 20.95 11.60 -11.26
N ASP A 358 20.96 11.38 -12.59
CA ASP A 358 21.74 10.33 -13.25
C ASP A 358 21.50 8.92 -12.66
N GLY A 359 20.23 8.61 -12.39
CA GLY A 359 19.80 7.32 -11.84
C GLY A 359 20.08 7.14 -10.35
N ARG A 360 20.47 8.19 -9.63
CA ARG A 360 20.75 8.18 -8.18
C ARG A 360 19.47 8.36 -7.34
N PHE A 361 18.39 8.87 -7.94
CA PHE A 361 17.07 8.98 -7.32
C PHE A 361 16.02 8.25 -8.14
N LEU A 362 15.34 7.26 -7.54
CA LEU A 362 14.19 6.59 -8.13
C LEU A 362 12.93 6.90 -7.33
N ALA A 363 11.95 7.54 -7.96
CA ALA A 363 10.60 7.68 -7.42
C ALA A 363 9.71 6.60 -8.06
N LEU A 364 9.26 5.66 -7.24
CA LEU A 364 8.63 4.39 -7.62
C LEU A 364 7.11 4.40 -7.50
N ASP A 365 6.53 5.38 -6.78
CA ASP A 365 5.08 5.55 -6.73
C ASP A 365 4.56 6.07 -8.07
N SER A 366 4.21 5.11 -8.93
CA SER A 366 3.59 5.32 -10.24
C SER A 366 2.08 5.06 -10.21
N MET A 367 1.45 5.16 -9.03
CA MET A 367 0.01 4.89 -8.81
C MET A 367 -0.41 3.51 -9.35
N LEU A 368 0.18 2.43 -8.82
CA LEU A 368 -0.02 1.07 -9.32
C LEU A 368 -1.43 0.51 -9.07
N GLY A 369 -2.08 0.97 -8.00
CA GLY A 369 -3.46 0.61 -7.66
C GLY A 369 -4.49 1.35 -8.51
N ARG A 370 -5.53 0.64 -8.99
CA ARG A 370 -6.52 1.22 -9.91
C ARG A 370 -7.31 2.38 -9.27
N TRP A 371 -7.59 2.31 -7.98
CA TRP A 371 -8.37 3.34 -7.27
C TRP A 371 -7.58 4.61 -7.00
N ILE A 372 -6.35 4.52 -6.47
CA ILE A 372 -5.51 5.70 -6.29
C ILE A 372 -5.22 6.40 -7.62
N ARG A 373 -5.03 5.62 -8.69
CA ARG A 373 -4.81 6.15 -10.05
C ARG A 373 -6.05 6.80 -10.67
N GLY A 374 -7.23 6.19 -10.48
CA GLY A 374 -8.47 6.64 -11.10
C GLY A 374 -9.18 7.74 -10.32
N SER A 375 -9.23 7.63 -8.99
CA SER A 375 -10.04 8.53 -8.16
C SER A 375 -9.24 9.26 -7.08
N GLY A 376 -7.92 9.02 -6.97
CA GLY A 376 -7.06 9.71 -6.03
C GLY A 376 -7.50 9.46 -4.58
N ASN A 377 -7.82 10.54 -3.87
CA ASN A 377 -8.35 10.50 -2.51
C ASN A 377 -9.88 10.32 -2.43
N ASN A 378 -10.54 10.05 -3.55
CA ASN A 378 -11.98 9.77 -3.59
C ASN A 378 -12.24 8.27 -3.59
N TYR A 379 -13.33 7.86 -2.94
CA TYR A 379 -13.79 6.47 -2.92
C TYR A 379 -14.87 6.23 -3.97
N CYS A 380 -14.46 6.11 -5.22
CA CYS A 380 -15.38 5.81 -6.31
C CYS A 380 -15.53 4.28 -6.48
N PRO A 381 -16.76 3.75 -6.46
CA PRO A 381 -16.97 2.34 -6.75
C PRO A 381 -16.65 2.06 -8.22
N MET A 382 -16.13 0.88 -8.50
CA MET A 382 -15.98 0.40 -9.87
C MET A 382 -17.37 0.17 -10.48
N GLU A 383 -17.51 0.50 -11.76
CA GLU A 383 -18.75 0.31 -12.50
C GLU A 383 -19.07 -1.18 -12.67
N LYS A 384 -20.36 -1.50 -12.70
CA LYS A 384 -20.85 -2.86 -12.92
C LYS A 384 -21.26 -3.02 -14.37
N GLU A 385 -21.04 -4.22 -14.91
CA GLU A 385 -21.66 -4.62 -16.17
C GLU A 385 -23.17 -4.75 -15.96
N VAL A 386 -23.93 -4.18 -16.89
CA VAL A 386 -25.40 -4.17 -16.91
C VAL A 386 -25.90 -4.55 -18.29
N GLU A 387 -27.02 -5.27 -18.35
CA GLU A 387 -27.69 -5.59 -19.61
C GLU A 387 -28.06 -4.31 -20.36
N GLY A 388 -27.73 -4.26 -21.66
CA GLY A 388 -28.05 -3.13 -22.52
C GLY A 388 -29.56 -2.89 -22.58
N LYS A 389 -29.99 -1.63 -22.40
CA LYS A 389 -31.42 -1.27 -22.40
C LYS A 389 -32.07 -1.21 -23.79
N ASP A 390 -31.34 -1.53 -24.85
CA ASP A 390 -31.87 -1.44 -26.22
C ASP A 390 -32.39 -2.80 -26.67
N GLY A 391 -33.65 -3.07 -26.34
CA GLY A 391 -34.42 -4.22 -26.80
C GLY A 391 -34.71 -4.17 -28.30
N ASN A 392 -33.72 -4.58 -29.10
CA ASN A 392 -33.98 -5.23 -30.38
C ASN A 392 -33.57 -6.70 -30.22
N ASP A 393 -34.57 -7.58 -30.30
CA ASP A 393 -34.49 -9.03 -30.06
C ASP A 393 -33.55 -9.82 -31.01
N ASP A 394 -32.63 -9.17 -31.72
CA ASP A 394 -31.81 -9.78 -32.78
C ASP A 394 -30.29 -9.53 -32.68
N ASP A 395 -29.76 -8.82 -31.67
CA ASP A 395 -28.32 -8.60 -31.53
C ASP A 395 -27.81 -9.05 -30.14
N ASP A 396 -26.86 -9.98 -30.17
CA ASP A 396 -25.97 -10.49 -29.10
C ASP A 396 -25.96 -9.66 -27.80
N ASP A 397 -26.23 -10.29 -26.64
CA ASP A 397 -26.24 -9.70 -25.30
C ASP A 397 -25.00 -8.81 -25.01
N GLN A 398 -25.03 -7.55 -25.44
CA GLN A 398 -23.95 -6.61 -25.18
C GLN A 398 -24.14 -6.03 -23.78
N LEU A 399 -23.42 -6.60 -22.82
CA LEU A 399 -23.21 -5.99 -21.51
C LEU A 399 -22.54 -4.63 -21.68
N THR A 400 -23.14 -3.60 -21.10
CA THR A 400 -22.61 -2.23 -21.07
C THR A 400 -22.21 -1.87 -19.64
N LEU A 401 -21.28 -0.94 -19.46
CA LEU A 401 -20.92 -0.47 -18.11
C LEU A 401 -21.96 0.51 -17.59
N SER A 402 -22.33 0.39 -16.31
CA SER A 402 -23.17 1.36 -15.62
C SER A 402 -22.58 2.78 -15.71
N GLU A 403 -23.44 3.80 -15.69
CA GLU A 403 -22.97 5.20 -15.63
C GLU A 403 -22.19 5.50 -14.33
N PRO A 404 -21.18 6.39 -14.37
CA PRO A 404 -20.44 6.77 -13.19
C PRO A 404 -21.36 7.50 -12.21
N ARG A 405 -21.22 7.17 -10.92
CA ARG A 405 -22.02 7.81 -9.87
C ARG A 405 -21.71 9.31 -9.78
N SER A 406 -22.72 10.10 -9.42
CA SER A 406 -22.60 11.54 -9.22
C SER A 406 -23.28 11.99 -7.96
N SER A 407 -22.82 13.11 -7.39
CA SER A 407 -23.52 13.78 -6.30
C SER A 407 -24.88 14.29 -6.76
N LEU A 408 -25.85 14.39 -5.84
CA LEU A 408 -27.22 14.84 -6.10
C LEU A 408 -27.28 16.22 -6.74
N ASN A 409 -26.32 17.08 -6.42
CA ASN A 409 -26.21 18.43 -6.98
C ASN A 409 -25.45 18.48 -8.33
N GLY A 410 -24.98 17.34 -8.84
CA GLY A 410 -24.22 17.21 -10.08
C GLY A 410 -22.83 17.89 -10.07
N ARG A 411 -22.36 18.40 -8.93
CA ARG A 411 -21.07 19.10 -8.84
C ARG A 411 -19.87 18.17 -8.78
N TYR A 412 -20.08 16.91 -8.46
CA TYR A 412 -19.05 15.88 -8.46
C TYR A 412 -19.57 14.65 -9.18
N GLN A 413 -18.75 14.10 -10.07
CA GLN A 413 -18.97 12.85 -10.76
C GLN A 413 -17.74 11.98 -10.56
N CYS A 414 -17.95 10.72 -10.23
CA CYS A 414 -16.86 9.76 -10.11
C CYS A 414 -16.15 9.56 -11.44
N GLU A 415 -14.83 9.51 -11.39
CA GLU A 415 -14.03 9.05 -12.53
C GLU A 415 -14.20 7.54 -12.71
N ARG A 416 -14.12 7.07 -13.96
CA ARG A 416 -14.19 5.64 -14.27
C ARG A 416 -12.91 4.95 -13.82
N ILE A 417 -13.03 3.95 -12.97
CA ILE A 417 -11.89 3.13 -12.55
C ILE A 417 -11.57 2.13 -13.66
N ASN A 418 -10.36 2.22 -14.22
CA ASN A 418 -9.91 1.30 -15.26
C ASN A 418 -9.78 -0.13 -14.73
N HIS A 419 -10.28 -1.13 -15.45
CA HIS A 419 -10.15 -2.54 -15.05
C HIS A 419 -8.73 -3.11 -15.23
N LYS A 420 -7.88 -2.44 -16.03
CA LYS A 420 -6.48 -2.82 -16.27
C LYS A 420 -5.55 -2.11 -15.29
N CYS A 421 -4.53 -2.83 -14.83
CA CYS A 421 -3.46 -2.27 -14.01
C CYS A 421 -2.49 -1.46 -14.89
N GLN A 422 -2.29 -0.20 -14.52
CA GLN A 422 -1.45 0.78 -15.20
C GLN A 422 -0.43 1.34 -14.22
N GLY A 423 0.66 1.89 -14.73
CA GLY A 423 1.79 2.35 -13.93
C GLY A 423 3.06 1.68 -14.42
N GLN A 424 4.10 1.72 -13.60
CA GLN A 424 5.43 1.27 -13.95
C GLN A 424 6.17 0.74 -12.70
N ILE A 425 6.95 -0.33 -12.87
CA ILE A 425 7.93 -0.79 -11.87
C ILE A 425 9.33 -0.67 -12.46
N VAL A 426 10.36 -0.77 -11.62
CA VAL A 426 11.75 -0.72 -12.10
C VAL A 426 12.45 -2.05 -11.93
N ARG A 427 13.33 -2.37 -12.88
CA ARG A 427 14.38 -3.38 -12.73
C ARG A 427 15.72 -2.67 -12.62
N ILE A 428 16.46 -2.94 -11.56
CA ILE A 428 17.80 -2.42 -11.29
C ILE A 428 18.80 -3.55 -11.52
N ARG A 429 19.77 -3.34 -12.42
CA ARG A 429 20.87 -4.28 -12.69
C ARG A 429 22.20 -3.67 -12.24
N ASP A 430 23.05 -4.48 -11.60
CA ASP A 430 24.42 -4.18 -11.15
C ASP A 430 24.64 -2.84 -10.42
N LYS A 431 25.85 -2.66 -9.87
CA LYS A 431 26.29 -1.35 -9.37
C LYS A 431 26.54 -0.41 -10.55
N GLY A 432 25.51 0.35 -10.94
CA GLY A 432 25.76 1.73 -11.30
C GLY A 432 25.04 2.36 -12.49
N GLN A 433 24.33 1.66 -13.39
CA GLN A 433 23.83 2.37 -14.59
C GLN A 433 22.47 2.01 -15.18
N VAL A 434 21.99 0.76 -15.15
CA VAL A 434 20.78 0.42 -15.93
C VAL A 434 19.56 0.24 -15.02
N VAL A 435 18.69 1.25 -15.06
CA VAL A 435 17.32 1.16 -14.54
C VAL A 435 16.40 0.97 -15.73
N GLU A 436 15.81 -0.21 -15.84
CA GLU A 436 14.80 -0.50 -16.85
C GLU A 436 13.42 -0.25 -16.26
N VAL A 437 12.61 0.54 -16.97
CA VAL A 437 11.21 0.76 -16.61
C VAL A 437 10.37 -0.34 -17.26
N ILE A 438 9.62 -1.08 -16.44
CA ILE A 438 8.69 -2.12 -16.86
C ILE A 438 7.28 -1.54 -16.81
N VAL A 439 6.60 -1.53 -17.96
CA VAL A 439 5.28 -0.93 -18.18
C VAL A 439 4.15 -1.93 -18.00
#